data_AF-A0A660N976-F1
#
_entry.id   AF-A0A660N976-F1
#
_cell.length_a   1.000
_cell.length_b   1.000
_cell.length_c   1.000
_cell.angle_alpha   90.00
_cell.angle_beta   90.00
_cell.angle_gamma   90.00
#
_symmetry.space_group_name_H-M   'P 1'
#
loop_
_entity.id
_entity.type
_entity.pdbx_description
1 polymer ?
#
loop_
_entity_poly.entity_id
_entity_poly.type
_entity_poly.pdbx_seq_one_letter_code
_entity_poly.pdbx_strand_id
1 'polypeptide(L)'
;MTVKRIYVEKKPEFAVRAGELREDIKRYIGCKGLEGVRVLIRYDIENISETTYKKSLDTIFSEPPLDDLYEEEFPHDEKDVIFSVEYLPGQFDQRADSAVQCIQLLDATENPAIVSATTYVLRGEFSPEEIESIKSFCINPVDSRETGMEKPQTLIAHYDVPKDVIIFEHFRDMTEMELKSLYQSLNLAMTFKDFEFIRDYFRDEEKRDPSMTEIRVLDTYWSDHCRHTTFQTELKDIDFGEGYYRKPMEDTFHRYKTDREVLYKGREDKYICLMDIALLAMKKLKKEGILTDVEESDEINACSIVVPIDVDGVTQEWLINFKNETHNHPTEIEPFGGAATCLGGAIRDPLSGRTYVYQAMRVTGAADPTRPLKETLHGKLPQKKIVTGAARGY
;
A
#
# COMPACT_ATOMS: atom_id res chain seq x y z
N MET A 1 -16.68 -24.81 -21.52
CA MET A 1 -15.73 -25.64 -20.77
C MET A 1 -16.13 -25.55 -19.30
N THR A 2 -15.93 -26.59 -18.49
CA THR A 2 -16.31 -26.58 -17.07
C THR A 2 -15.14 -26.11 -16.23
N VAL A 3 -15.41 -25.28 -15.22
CA VAL A 3 -14.42 -24.89 -14.20
C VAL A 3 -13.93 -26.13 -13.45
N LYS A 4 -12.61 -26.28 -13.38
CA LYS A 4 -11.91 -27.29 -12.58
C LYS A 4 -11.47 -26.67 -11.27
N ARG A 5 -11.56 -27.43 -10.18
CA ARG A 5 -11.15 -26.95 -8.86
C ARG A 5 -10.08 -27.87 -8.28
N ILE A 6 -9.03 -27.27 -7.73
CA ILE A 6 -8.00 -27.98 -6.97
C ILE A 6 -7.74 -27.31 -5.63
N TYR A 7 -7.29 -28.10 -4.67
CA TYR A 7 -6.83 -27.65 -3.36
C TYR A 7 -5.42 -28.16 -3.13
N VAL A 8 -4.54 -27.28 -2.67
CA VAL A 8 -3.15 -27.58 -2.39
C VAL A 8 -2.87 -27.27 -0.92
N GLU A 9 -2.43 -28.28 -0.19
CA GLU A 9 -2.17 -28.22 1.24
C GLU A 9 -0.71 -28.56 1.52
N LYS A 10 -0.03 -27.77 2.36
CA LYS A 10 1.30 -28.17 2.86
C LYS A 10 1.14 -29.38 3.78
N LYS A 11 1.95 -30.42 3.57
CA LYS A 11 1.98 -31.59 4.46
C LYS A 11 2.19 -31.16 5.92
N PRO A 12 1.71 -31.93 6.91
CA PRO A 12 1.74 -31.53 8.32
C PRO A 12 3.12 -31.07 8.83
N GLU A 13 4.20 -31.66 8.32
CA GLU A 13 5.58 -31.33 8.69
C GLU A 13 6.04 -29.95 8.19
N PHE A 14 5.42 -29.42 7.13
CA PHE A 14 5.77 -28.15 6.48
C PHE A 14 4.68 -27.08 6.66
N ALA A 15 3.59 -27.39 7.37
CA ALA A 15 2.41 -26.53 7.53
C ALA A 15 2.64 -25.36 8.52
N VAL A 16 3.72 -24.59 8.35
CA VAL A 16 4.12 -23.47 9.22
C VAL A 16 3.00 -22.46 9.39
N ARG A 17 2.37 -22.04 8.28
CA ARG A 17 1.27 -21.05 8.29
C ARG A 17 0.05 -21.53 9.09
N ALA A 18 -0.29 -22.81 8.98
CA ALA A 18 -1.36 -23.41 9.77
C ALA A 18 -1.00 -23.43 11.26
N GLY A 19 0.27 -23.72 11.59
CA GLY A 19 0.80 -23.65 12.94
C GLY A 19 0.76 -22.24 13.54
N GLU A 20 1.19 -21.22 12.79
CA GLU A 20 1.12 -19.81 13.20
C GLU A 20 -0.32 -19.38 13.49
N LEU A 21 -1.25 -19.65 12.55
CA LEU A 21 -2.66 -19.32 12.73
C LEU A 21 -3.27 -20.05 13.92
N ARG A 22 -2.90 -21.31 14.17
CA ARG A 22 -3.33 -22.05 15.36
C ARG A 22 -2.91 -21.37 16.65
N GLU A 23 -1.68 -20.88 16.74
CA GLU A 23 -1.20 -20.15 17.93
C GLU A 23 -1.90 -18.79 18.07
N ASP A 24 -2.18 -18.09 16.97
CA ASP A 24 -2.94 -16.84 16.98
C ASP A 24 -4.38 -17.07 17.47
N ILE A 25 -5.08 -18.07 16.94
CA ILE A 25 -6.44 -18.39 17.38
C ILE A 25 -6.46 -18.77 18.87
N LYS A 26 -5.50 -19.59 19.34
CA LYS A 26 -5.45 -20.01 20.75
C LYS A 26 -5.07 -18.89 21.71
N ARG A 27 -4.02 -18.13 21.40
CA ARG A 27 -3.41 -17.18 22.35
C ARG A 27 -3.91 -15.76 22.18
N TYR A 28 -4.13 -15.34 20.94
CA TYR A 28 -4.46 -13.96 20.60
C TYR A 28 -5.97 -13.74 20.54
N ILE A 29 -6.70 -14.63 19.87
CA ILE A 29 -8.18 -14.59 19.83
C ILE A 29 -8.76 -15.20 21.11
N GLY A 30 -8.15 -16.28 21.61
CA GLY A 30 -8.50 -16.89 22.90
C GLY A 30 -9.42 -18.12 22.80
N CYS A 31 -9.56 -18.72 21.62
CA CYS A 31 -10.43 -19.87 21.41
C CYS A 31 -9.80 -21.15 21.98
N LYS A 32 -10.33 -21.64 23.10
CA LYS A 32 -9.77 -22.80 23.81
C LYS A 32 -10.15 -24.14 23.19
N GLY A 33 -11.30 -24.21 22.51
CA GLY A 33 -11.83 -25.42 21.88
C GLY A 33 -11.10 -25.84 20.59
N LEU A 34 -10.08 -25.09 20.16
CA LEU A 34 -9.33 -25.39 18.93
C LEU A 34 -8.46 -26.65 19.08
N GLU A 35 -8.73 -27.66 18.26
CA GLU A 35 -7.98 -28.90 18.18
C GLU A 35 -6.98 -28.89 17.02
N GLY A 36 -7.39 -28.38 15.85
CA GLY A 36 -6.58 -28.38 14.64
C GLY A 36 -6.89 -27.22 13.70
N VAL A 37 -5.89 -26.83 12.92
CA VAL A 37 -6.01 -25.84 11.84
C VAL A 37 -5.32 -26.41 10.62
N ARG A 38 -5.99 -26.33 9.47
CA ARG A 38 -5.39 -26.56 8.16
C ARG A 38 -5.62 -25.34 7.28
N VAL A 39 -4.69 -25.11 6.37
CA VAL A 39 -4.72 -23.99 5.43
C VAL A 39 -4.41 -24.55 4.06
N LEU A 40 -5.39 -24.46 3.15
CA LEU A 40 -5.29 -24.92 1.78
C LEU A 40 -5.35 -23.72 0.85
N ILE A 41 -4.68 -23.83 -0.29
CA ILE A 41 -4.85 -22.91 -1.40
C ILE A 41 -5.78 -23.55 -2.40
N ARG A 42 -6.92 -22.90 -2.66
CA ARG A 42 -7.89 -23.29 -3.68
C ARG A 42 -7.57 -22.55 -4.97
N TYR A 43 -7.56 -23.28 -6.08
CA TYR A 43 -7.54 -22.70 -7.42
C TYR A 43 -8.80 -23.13 -8.17
N ASP A 44 -9.50 -22.16 -8.73
CA ASP A 44 -10.51 -22.38 -9.75
C ASP A 44 -9.90 -22.05 -11.12
N ILE A 45 -10.02 -22.98 -12.07
CA ILE A 45 -9.33 -22.92 -13.36
C ILE A 45 -10.33 -23.17 -14.49
N GLU A 46 -10.36 -22.27 -15.48
CA GLU A 46 -11.16 -22.38 -16.69
C GLU A 46 -10.29 -22.17 -17.94
N ASN A 47 -10.74 -22.69 -19.09
CA ASN A 47 -10.06 -22.53 -20.39
C ASN A 47 -8.63 -23.07 -20.44
N ILE A 48 -8.44 -24.29 -19.94
CA ILE A 48 -7.17 -25.02 -20.01
C ILE A 48 -7.39 -26.37 -20.70
N SER A 49 -6.46 -26.81 -21.55
CA SER A 49 -6.52 -28.17 -22.10
C SER A 49 -6.26 -29.23 -21.02
N GLU A 50 -6.85 -30.42 -21.18
CA GLU A 50 -6.62 -31.54 -20.24
C GLU A 50 -5.15 -31.94 -20.14
N THR A 51 -4.40 -31.84 -21.23
CA THR A 51 -2.98 -32.17 -21.28
C THR A 51 -2.14 -31.20 -20.45
N THR A 52 -2.42 -29.90 -20.57
CA THR A 52 -1.72 -28.85 -19.82
C THR A 52 -2.14 -28.87 -18.35
N TYR A 53 -3.43 -29.03 -18.07
CA TYR A 53 -3.97 -29.16 -16.72
C TYR A 53 -3.28 -30.29 -15.94
N LYS A 54 -3.21 -31.51 -16.50
CA LYS A 54 -2.57 -32.64 -15.81
C LYS A 54 -1.09 -32.42 -15.54
N LYS A 55 -0.38 -31.75 -16.45
CA LYS A 55 1.03 -31.42 -16.24
C LYS A 55 1.20 -30.37 -15.15
N SER A 56 0.33 -29.36 -15.11
CA SER A 56 0.46 -28.22 -14.19
C SER A 56 0.18 -28.58 -12.73
N LEU A 57 -0.56 -29.65 -12.43
CA LEU A 57 -0.84 -30.11 -11.05
C LEU A 57 0.44 -30.24 -10.21
N ASP A 58 1.44 -30.96 -10.73
CA ASP A 58 2.66 -31.31 -9.99
C ASP A 58 3.87 -30.43 -10.34
N THR A 59 3.72 -29.48 -11.27
CA THR A 59 4.81 -28.59 -11.71
C THR A 59 4.57 -27.12 -11.42
N ILE A 60 3.30 -26.70 -11.29
CA ILE A 60 2.92 -25.29 -11.12
C ILE A 60 2.12 -25.12 -9.83
N PHE A 61 1.09 -25.93 -9.64
CA PHE A 61 0.16 -25.73 -8.52
C PHE A 61 0.64 -26.32 -7.20
N SER A 62 1.40 -27.42 -7.25
CA SER A 62 1.93 -28.09 -6.07
C SER A 62 3.39 -28.48 -6.22
N GLU A 63 4.07 -28.63 -5.09
CA GLU A 63 5.38 -29.27 -5.00
C GLU A 63 5.19 -30.64 -4.33
N PRO A 64 5.10 -31.76 -5.07
CA PRO A 64 4.72 -33.07 -4.51
C PRO A 64 5.52 -33.56 -3.29
N PRO A 65 6.81 -33.22 -3.11
CA PRO A 65 7.51 -33.54 -1.86
C PRO A 65 6.92 -32.83 -0.63
N LEU A 66 6.42 -31.61 -0.77
CA LEU A 66 5.99 -30.74 0.31
C LEU A 66 4.46 -30.62 0.46
N ASP A 67 3.73 -30.85 -0.63
CA ASP A 67 2.30 -30.59 -0.73
C ASP A 67 1.50 -31.87 -0.97
N ASP A 68 0.28 -31.87 -0.46
CA ASP A 68 -0.80 -32.76 -0.87
C ASP A 68 -1.74 -31.98 -1.79
N LEU A 69 -2.05 -32.54 -2.96
CA LEU A 69 -2.96 -31.98 -3.94
C LEU A 69 -4.24 -32.80 -3.98
N TYR A 70 -5.38 -32.09 -3.96
CA TYR A 70 -6.70 -32.68 -4.03
C TYR A 70 -7.48 -32.05 -5.19
N GLU A 71 -8.06 -32.88 -6.05
CA GLU A 71 -8.96 -32.42 -7.11
C GLU A 71 -10.41 -32.44 -6.60
N GLU A 72 -11.16 -31.37 -6.90
CA GLU A 72 -12.58 -31.13 -6.61
C GLU A 72 -12.95 -31.05 -5.12
N GLU A 73 -12.51 -32.00 -4.28
CA GLU A 73 -12.81 -32.07 -2.84
C GLU A 73 -11.57 -32.50 -2.06
N PHE A 74 -11.49 -32.11 -0.80
CA PHE A 74 -10.44 -32.53 0.13
C PHE A 74 -11.04 -33.18 1.39
N PRO A 75 -10.32 -34.09 2.07
CA PRO A 75 -10.82 -34.75 3.26
C PRO A 75 -11.10 -33.75 4.38
N HIS A 76 -12.28 -33.79 4.99
CA HIS A 76 -12.65 -32.98 6.15
C HIS A 76 -13.74 -33.70 6.98
N ASP A 77 -13.88 -33.34 8.25
CA ASP A 77 -14.95 -33.86 9.10
C ASP A 77 -16.19 -32.98 9.00
N GLU A 78 -17.39 -33.57 9.16
CA GLU A 78 -18.66 -32.81 9.12
C GLU A 78 -18.77 -31.71 10.19
N LYS A 79 -17.97 -31.81 11.27
CA LYS A 79 -17.92 -30.82 12.35
C LYS A 79 -16.89 -29.72 12.12
N ASP A 80 -16.03 -29.86 11.11
CA ASP A 80 -15.01 -28.85 10.83
C ASP A 80 -15.67 -27.55 10.34
N VAL A 81 -15.20 -26.41 10.85
CA VAL A 81 -15.60 -25.10 10.35
C VAL A 81 -14.72 -24.75 9.16
N ILE A 82 -15.33 -24.62 7.98
CA ILE A 82 -14.64 -24.35 6.72
C ILE A 82 -15.12 -23.03 6.14
N PHE A 83 -14.18 -22.16 5.79
CA PHE A 83 -14.46 -20.96 5.01
C PHE A 83 -13.28 -20.65 4.10
N SER A 84 -13.56 -20.00 2.97
CA SER A 84 -12.53 -19.59 2.02
C SER A 84 -12.48 -18.07 1.91
N VAL A 85 -11.28 -17.54 1.67
CA VAL A 85 -11.03 -16.11 1.54
C VAL A 85 -10.37 -15.86 0.19
N GLU A 86 -11.00 -15.03 -0.64
CA GLU A 86 -10.49 -14.60 -1.94
C GLU A 86 -10.37 -13.08 -1.99
N TYR A 87 -9.59 -12.58 -2.94
CA TYR A 87 -9.52 -11.14 -3.18
C TYR A 87 -10.85 -10.59 -3.73
N LEU A 88 -11.14 -9.32 -3.43
CA LEU A 88 -12.29 -8.63 -4.00
C LEU A 88 -12.17 -8.56 -5.54
N PRO A 89 -13.29 -8.61 -6.28
CA PRO A 89 -13.26 -8.43 -7.73
C PRO A 89 -12.53 -7.13 -8.13
N GLY A 90 -11.59 -7.23 -9.07
CA GLY A 90 -10.76 -6.11 -9.53
C GLY A 90 -9.48 -5.90 -8.73
N GLN A 91 -9.29 -6.57 -7.60
CA GLN A 91 -7.99 -6.63 -6.92
C GLN A 91 -7.04 -7.56 -7.69
N PHE A 92 -5.75 -7.23 -7.66
CA PHE A 92 -4.73 -8.02 -8.33
C PHE A 92 -4.36 -9.26 -7.50
N ASP A 93 -4.73 -10.43 -8.01
CA ASP A 93 -4.31 -11.71 -7.42
C ASP A 93 -2.96 -12.16 -8.00
N GLN A 94 -1.88 -11.80 -7.30
CA GLN A 94 -0.52 -12.17 -7.70
C GLN A 94 -0.32 -13.68 -7.86
N ARG A 95 -1.01 -14.50 -7.05
CA ARG A 95 -0.86 -15.96 -7.07
C ARG A 95 -1.53 -16.54 -8.31
N ALA A 96 -2.75 -16.10 -8.61
CA ALA A 96 -3.44 -16.49 -9.83
C ALA A 96 -2.69 -16.02 -11.08
N ASP A 97 -2.23 -14.77 -11.11
CA ASP A 97 -1.44 -14.22 -12.22
C ASP A 97 -0.13 -15.01 -12.45
N SER A 98 0.61 -15.32 -11.38
CA SER A 98 1.81 -16.15 -11.47
C SER A 98 1.50 -17.56 -12.01
N ALA A 99 0.38 -18.16 -11.61
CA ALA A 99 -0.03 -19.47 -12.12
C ALA A 99 -0.37 -19.42 -13.63
N VAL A 100 -1.06 -18.37 -14.09
CA VAL A 100 -1.33 -18.13 -15.51
C VAL A 100 -0.04 -18.01 -16.30
N GLN A 101 0.90 -17.18 -15.84
CA GLN A 101 2.20 -17.00 -16.49
C GLN A 101 3.00 -18.32 -16.55
N CYS A 102 3.05 -19.08 -15.46
CA CYS A 102 3.71 -20.39 -15.44
C CYS A 102 3.07 -21.38 -16.41
N ILE A 103 1.75 -21.37 -16.57
CA ILE A 103 1.05 -22.22 -17.54
C ILE A 103 1.41 -21.80 -18.97
N GLN A 104 1.49 -20.50 -19.25
CA GLN A 104 1.91 -19.99 -20.56
C GLN A 104 3.38 -20.28 -20.88
N LEU A 105 4.24 -20.41 -19.86
CA LEU A 105 5.61 -20.91 -20.04
C LEU A 105 5.64 -22.41 -20.37
N LEU A 106 4.69 -23.19 -19.87
CA LEU A 106 4.55 -24.61 -20.17
C LEU A 106 3.95 -24.83 -21.58
N ASP A 107 2.96 -24.02 -21.95
CA ASP A 107 2.37 -23.97 -23.28
C ASP A 107 1.87 -22.55 -23.60
N ALA A 108 2.56 -21.87 -24.52
CA ALA A 108 2.28 -20.48 -24.88
C ALA A 108 0.94 -20.26 -25.61
N THR A 109 0.24 -21.34 -26.00
CA THR A 109 -1.07 -21.26 -26.64
C THR A 109 -2.23 -21.25 -25.63
N GLU A 110 -1.96 -21.57 -24.37
CA GLU A 110 -2.95 -21.60 -23.31
C GLU A 110 -3.25 -20.19 -22.79
N ASN A 111 -4.52 -19.92 -22.49
CA ASN A 111 -4.95 -18.67 -21.87
C ASN A 111 -6.00 -18.95 -20.80
N PRO A 112 -5.59 -19.61 -19.70
CA PRO A 112 -6.53 -20.01 -18.66
C PRO A 112 -6.98 -18.80 -17.84
N ALA A 113 -8.23 -18.82 -17.41
CA ALA A 113 -8.69 -17.95 -16.33
C ALA A 113 -8.48 -18.68 -15.01
N ILE A 114 -7.81 -18.04 -14.05
CA ILE A 114 -7.51 -18.61 -12.73
C ILE A 114 -7.93 -17.63 -11.65
N VAL A 115 -8.59 -18.14 -10.61
CA VAL A 115 -8.86 -17.40 -9.38
C VAL A 115 -8.32 -18.23 -8.21
N SER A 116 -7.61 -17.59 -7.28
CA SER A 116 -7.13 -18.26 -6.08
C SER A 116 -7.89 -17.83 -4.82
N ALA A 117 -8.00 -18.74 -3.87
CA ALA A 117 -8.53 -18.46 -2.54
C ALA A 117 -7.73 -19.23 -1.48
N THR A 118 -7.71 -18.72 -0.25
CA THR A 118 -7.19 -19.46 0.91
C THR A 118 -8.36 -20.09 1.65
N THR A 119 -8.39 -21.42 1.72
CA THR A 119 -9.40 -22.18 2.47
C THR A 119 -8.85 -22.54 3.85
N TYR A 120 -9.57 -22.14 4.89
CA TYR A 120 -9.27 -22.46 6.27
C TYR A 120 -10.18 -23.59 6.75
N VAL A 121 -9.61 -24.59 7.41
CA VAL A 121 -10.34 -25.70 8.04
C VAL A 121 -9.98 -25.69 9.52
N LEU A 122 -10.97 -25.45 10.37
CA LEU A 122 -10.81 -25.37 11.81
C LEU A 122 -11.51 -26.57 12.46
N ARG A 123 -10.74 -27.40 13.15
CA ARG A 123 -11.25 -28.52 13.94
C ARG A 123 -11.36 -28.13 15.40
N GLY A 124 -12.53 -28.36 15.99
CA GLY A 124 -12.77 -28.09 17.40
C GLY A 124 -14.22 -27.66 17.67
N GLU A 125 -14.46 -27.18 18.89
CA GLU A 125 -15.73 -26.59 19.28
C GLU A 125 -15.60 -25.08 19.37
N PHE A 126 -16.48 -24.35 18.67
CA PHE A 126 -16.47 -22.89 18.60
C PHE A 126 -17.87 -22.32 18.83
N SER A 127 -17.96 -21.20 19.56
CA SER A 127 -19.16 -20.38 19.57
C SER A 127 -19.28 -19.58 18.26
N PRO A 128 -20.49 -19.11 17.89
CA PRO A 128 -20.67 -18.25 16.72
C PRO A 128 -19.79 -16.98 16.77
N GLU A 129 -19.61 -16.40 17.95
CA GLU A 129 -18.78 -15.20 18.16
C GLU A 129 -17.28 -15.49 17.97
N GLU A 130 -16.83 -16.69 18.34
CA GLU A 130 -15.45 -17.13 18.10
C GLU A 130 -15.18 -17.30 16.61
N ILE A 131 -16.11 -17.92 15.87
CA ILE A 131 -16.01 -18.08 14.42
C ILE A 131 -15.92 -16.72 13.74
N GLU A 132 -16.78 -15.77 14.12
CA GLU A 132 -16.75 -14.41 13.56
C GLU A 132 -15.43 -13.69 13.88
N SER A 133 -14.92 -13.84 15.10
CA SER A 133 -13.63 -13.26 15.49
C SER A 133 -12.46 -13.83 14.67
N ILE A 134 -12.49 -15.15 14.39
CA ILE A 134 -11.49 -15.81 13.53
C ILE A 134 -11.61 -15.33 12.09
N LYS A 135 -12.83 -15.23 11.55
CA LYS A 135 -13.07 -14.69 10.19
C LYS A 135 -12.59 -13.25 10.06
N SER A 136 -12.94 -12.38 11.01
CA SER A 136 -12.48 -10.98 11.05
C SER A 136 -10.95 -10.86 11.16
N PHE A 137 -10.28 -11.81 11.81
CA PHE A 137 -8.83 -11.86 11.85
C PHE A 137 -8.23 -12.23 10.48
N CYS A 138 -8.81 -13.23 9.81
CA CYS A 138 -8.33 -13.78 8.54
C CYS A 138 -8.71 -12.96 7.30
N ILE A 139 -9.79 -12.18 7.36
CA ILE A 139 -10.34 -11.41 6.24
C ILE A 139 -10.05 -9.93 6.47
N ASN A 140 -9.44 -9.26 5.50
CA ASN A 140 -9.38 -7.81 5.48
C ASN A 140 -10.43 -7.29 4.50
N PRO A 141 -11.52 -6.66 4.96
CA PRO A 141 -12.64 -6.28 4.08
C PRO A 141 -12.27 -5.25 3.01
N VAL A 142 -11.08 -4.64 3.10
CA VAL A 142 -10.56 -3.70 2.09
C VAL A 142 -10.02 -4.42 0.86
N ASP A 143 -9.48 -5.63 1.01
CA ASP A 143 -8.82 -6.36 -0.07
C ASP A 143 -9.48 -7.71 -0.39
N SER A 144 -10.19 -8.31 0.55
CA SER A 144 -10.63 -9.69 0.49
C SER A 144 -12.04 -9.87 1.04
N ARG A 145 -12.66 -10.97 0.64
CA ARG A 145 -13.99 -11.38 1.09
C ARG A 145 -14.05 -12.88 1.35
N GLU A 146 -15.02 -13.28 2.15
CA GLU A 146 -15.39 -14.69 2.23
C GLU A 146 -16.01 -15.15 0.92
N THR A 147 -15.66 -16.37 0.50
CA THR A 147 -16.20 -17.06 -0.68
C THR A 147 -16.63 -18.45 -0.30
N GLY A 148 -17.76 -18.89 -0.87
CA GLY A 148 -18.36 -20.18 -0.54
C GLY A 148 -17.59 -21.37 -1.12
N MET A 149 -18.04 -22.57 -0.76
CA MET A 149 -17.59 -23.83 -1.35
C MET A 149 -18.26 -24.11 -2.70
N GLU A 150 -19.26 -23.31 -3.10
CA GLU A 150 -19.90 -23.44 -4.40
C GLU A 150 -18.89 -23.20 -5.52
N LYS A 151 -18.89 -24.10 -6.51
CA LYS A 151 -18.01 -23.98 -7.68
C LYS A 151 -18.67 -23.04 -8.68
N PRO A 152 -17.98 -21.96 -9.11
CA PRO A 152 -18.53 -21.07 -10.11
C PRO A 152 -18.73 -21.82 -11.44
N GLN A 153 -19.77 -21.46 -12.18
CA GLN A 153 -20.02 -22.04 -13.51
C GLN A 153 -19.02 -21.55 -14.55
N THR A 154 -18.54 -20.31 -14.40
CA THR A 154 -17.53 -19.67 -15.22
C THR A 154 -16.77 -18.64 -14.39
N LEU A 155 -15.50 -18.44 -14.74
CA LEU A 155 -14.61 -17.40 -14.24
C LEU A 155 -14.55 -16.19 -15.18
N ILE A 156 -15.12 -16.31 -16.38
CA ILE A 156 -15.20 -15.20 -17.34
C ILE A 156 -16.21 -14.19 -16.81
N ALA A 157 -15.69 -13.06 -16.32
CA ALA A 157 -16.53 -11.94 -15.92
C ALA A 157 -16.99 -11.15 -17.16
N HIS A 158 -18.30 -10.95 -17.28
CA HIS A 158 -18.88 -9.99 -18.22
C HIS A 158 -19.00 -8.64 -17.53
N TYR A 159 -18.25 -7.66 -18.01
CA TYR A 159 -18.34 -6.28 -17.54
C TYR A 159 -19.17 -5.44 -18.51
N ASP A 160 -19.99 -4.56 -17.97
CA ASP A 160 -20.65 -3.54 -18.77
C ASP A 160 -19.61 -2.57 -19.36
N VAL A 161 -19.85 -2.11 -20.59
CA VAL A 161 -19.02 -1.07 -21.20
C VAL A 161 -19.13 0.20 -20.35
N PRO A 162 -18.02 0.80 -19.88
CA PRO A 162 -18.05 2.02 -19.10
C PRO A 162 -18.76 3.16 -19.86
N LYS A 163 -19.45 4.04 -19.12
CA LYS A 163 -20.02 5.26 -19.69
C LYS A 163 -18.92 6.25 -20.09
N ASP A 164 -19.24 7.15 -21.02
CA ASP A 164 -18.37 8.25 -21.38
C ASP A 164 -18.07 9.18 -20.18
N VAL A 165 -16.91 9.85 -20.24
CA VAL A 165 -16.48 10.79 -19.20
C VAL A 165 -17.44 11.98 -19.15
N ILE A 166 -17.92 12.29 -17.95
CA ILE A 166 -18.83 13.41 -17.71
C ILE A 166 -18.12 14.74 -17.99
N ILE A 167 -18.81 15.65 -18.69
CA ILE A 167 -18.47 17.07 -18.75
C ILE A 167 -19.39 17.82 -17.80
N PHE A 168 -18.85 18.72 -16.98
CA PHE A 168 -19.65 19.54 -16.07
C PHE A 168 -20.25 20.73 -16.82
N GLU A 169 -21.36 20.52 -17.51
CA GLU A 169 -22.02 21.59 -18.27
C GLU A 169 -22.31 22.81 -17.39
N HIS A 170 -22.06 24.00 -17.93
CA HIS A 170 -22.25 25.29 -17.28
C HIS A 170 -21.36 25.51 -16.05
N PHE A 171 -20.32 24.70 -15.83
CA PHE A 171 -19.39 24.85 -14.70
C PHE A 171 -18.87 26.28 -14.57
N ARG A 172 -18.47 26.89 -15.69
CA ARG A 172 -17.93 28.27 -15.74
C ARG A 172 -18.90 29.34 -15.23
N ASP A 173 -20.20 29.08 -15.37
CA ASP A 173 -21.28 30.00 -15.05
C ASP A 173 -21.92 29.70 -13.69
N MET A 174 -21.49 28.65 -13.00
CA MET A 174 -22.03 28.25 -11.70
C MET A 174 -21.87 29.37 -10.67
N THR A 175 -22.98 29.71 -10.03
CA THR A 175 -22.99 30.55 -8.83
C THR A 175 -22.20 29.88 -7.71
N GLU A 176 -21.77 30.65 -6.71
CA GLU A 176 -21.05 30.10 -5.55
C GLU A 176 -21.85 28.97 -4.86
N MET A 177 -23.17 29.08 -4.79
CA MET A 177 -24.04 28.07 -4.19
C MET A 177 -24.06 26.77 -5.00
N GLU A 178 -24.19 26.85 -6.32
CA GLU A 178 -24.18 25.69 -7.22
C GLU A 178 -22.81 25.01 -7.21
N LEU A 179 -21.74 25.82 -7.29
CA LEU A 179 -20.37 25.32 -7.25
C LEU A 179 -20.07 24.61 -5.93
N LYS A 180 -20.55 25.14 -4.81
CA LYS A 180 -20.38 24.53 -3.48
C LYS A 180 -21.14 23.22 -3.35
N SER A 181 -22.34 23.14 -3.90
CA SER A 181 -23.12 21.89 -3.97
C SER A 181 -22.38 20.83 -4.78
N LEU A 182 -21.85 21.21 -5.95
CA LEU A 182 -21.04 20.31 -6.78
C LEU A 182 -19.77 19.85 -6.04
N TYR A 183 -19.02 20.78 -5.44
CA TYR A 183 -17.82 20.48 -4.64
C TYR A 183 -18.11 19.43 -3.55
N GLN A 184 -19.20 19.61 -2.80
CA GLN A 184 -19.60 18.67 -1.74
C GLN A 184 -19.98 17.29 -2.29
N SER A 185 -20.55 17.21 -3.48
CA SER A 185 -20.89 15.93 -4.13
C SER A 185 -19.67 15.14 -4.59
N LEU A 186 -18.54 15.80 -4.85
CA LEU A 186 -17.37 15.18 -5.46
C LEU A 186 -16.37 14.62 -4.44
N ASN A 187 -16.50 14.95 -3.15
CA ASN A 187 -15.56 14.56 -2.08
C ASN A 187 -14.09 14.88 -2.45
N LEU A 188 -13.84 16.12 -2.87
CA LEU A 188 -12.53 16.59 -3.29
C LEU A 188 -11.61 16.84 -2.08
N ALA A 189 -10.32 16.63 -2.26
CA ALA A 189 -9.27 16.88 -1.26
C ALA A 189 -8.80 18.35 -1.25
N MET A 190 -8.83 19.01 -2.40
CA MET A 190 -8.51 20.45 -2.51
C MET A 190 -9.53 21.31 -1.76
N THR A 191 -9.18 22.56 -1.44
CA THR A 191 -10.12 23.44 -0.74
C THR A 191 -11.21 23.99 -1.65
N PHE A 192 -12.31 24.49 -1.09
CA PHE A 192 -13.34 25.15 -1.90
C PHE A 192 -12.80 26.37 -2.69
N LYS A 193 -11.84 27.12 -2.11
CA LYS A 193 -11.22 28.26 -2.80
C LYS A 193 -10.38 27.84 -4.00
N ASP A 194 -9.71 26.69 -3.89
CA ASP A 194 -9.01 26.08 -5.03
C ASP A 194 -9.99 25.72 -6.14
N PHE A 195 -11.15 25.17 -5.78
CA PHE A 195 -12.20 24.82 -6.72
C PHE A 195 -12.84 26.05 -7.39
N GLU A 196 -13.04 27.14 -6.65
CA GLU A 196 -13.44 28.45 -7.21
C GLU A 196 -12.41 28.98 -8.21
N PHE A 197 -11.12 28.88 -7.87
CA PHE A 197 -10.05 29.26 -8.79
C PHE A 197 -10.09 28.44 -10.08
N ILE A 198 -10.34 27.12 -9.98
CA ILE A 198 -10.48 26.25 -11.15
C ILE A 198 -11.66 26.68 -12.02
N ARG A 199 -12.82 26.99 -11.42
CA ARG A 199 -13.96 27.57 -12.17
C ARG A 199 -13.55 28.81 -12.93
N ASP A 200 -12.89 29.75 -12.27
CA ASP A 200 -12.48 31.01 -12.85
C ASP A 200 -11.45 30.81 -13.98
N TYR A 201 -10.49 29.90 -13.80
CA TYR A 201 -9.54 29.50 -14.85
C TYR A 201 -10.25 28.92 -16.08
N PHE A 202 -11.18 27.98 -15.90
CA PHE A 202 -11.93 27.41 -17.01
C PHE A 202 -12.85 28.43 -17.70
N ARG A 203 -13.35 29.41 -16.95
CA ARG A 203 -14.17 30.51 -17.49
C ARG A 203 -13.34 31.47 -18.32
N ASP A 204 -12.25 31.98 -17.74
CA ASP A 204 -11.55 33.15 -18.24
C ASP A 204 -10.44 32.76 -19.25
N GLU A 205 -9.72 31.67 -18.98
CA GLU A 205 -8.56 31.22 -19.78
C GLU A 205 -8.95 30.15 -20.80
N GLU A 206 -9.45 28.99 -20.35
CA GLU A 206 -9.75 27.85 -21.24
C GLU A 206 -11.02 28.05 -22.06
N LYS A 207 -11.95 28.86 -21.55
CA LYS A 207 -13.25 29.19 -22.17
C LYS A 207 -14.06 27.96 -22.56
N ARG A 208 -14.00 26.90 -21.75
CA ARG A 208 -14.78 25.66 -21.88
C ARG A 208 -15.06 25.05 -20.51
N ASP A 209 -16.05 24.17 -20.46
CA ASP A 209 -16.34 23.42 -19.24
C ASP A 209 -15.36 22.23 -19.08
N PRO A 210 -14.95 21.91 -17.85
CA PRO A 210 -14.03 20.82 -17.58
C PRO A 210 -14.73 19.45 -17.62
N SER A 211 -13.95 18.44 -17.95
CA SER A 211 -14.31 17.03 -17.73
C SER A 211 -14.10 16.62 -16.27
N MET A 212 -14.78 15.54 -15.85
CA MET A 212 -14.54 14.87 -14.57
C MET A 212 -13.07 14.50 -14.40
N THR A 213 -12.42 14.03 -15.46
CA THR A 213 -10.99 13.65 -15.43
C THR A 213 -10.11 14.83 -15.06
N GLU A 214 -10.32 16.00 -15.67
CA GLU A 214 -9.51 17.20 -15.37
C GLU A 214 -9.70 17.66 -13.93
N ILE A 215 -10.93 17.67 -13.43
CA ILE A 215 -11.20 18.00 -12.02
C ILE A 215 -10.49 17.01 -11.08
N ARG A 216 -10.53 15.70 -11.36
CA ARG A 216 -9.88 14.68 -10.53
C ARG A 216 -8.35 14.74 -10.58
N VAL A 217 -7.79 15.06 -11.73
CA VAL A 217 -6.35 15.29 -11.89
C VAL A 217 -5.91 16.48 -11.04
N LEU A 218 -6.60 17.62 -11.17
CA LEU A 218 -6.29 18.82 -10.38
C LEU A 218 -6.44 18.56 -8.88
N ASP A 219 -7.51 17.87 -8.47
CA ASP A 219 -7.75 17.49 -7.07
C ASP A 219 -6.58 16.70 -6.47
N THR A 220 -6.08 15.73 -7.23
CA THR A 220 -4.95 14.89 -6.81
C THR A 220 -3.69 15.74 -6.60
N TYR A 221 -3.32 16.55 -7.60
CA TYR A 221 -2.11 17.38 -7.53
C TYR A 221 -2.19 18.52 -6.51
N TRP A 222 -3.40 18.99 -6.20
CA TRP A 222 -3.62 20.08 -5.26
C TRP A 222 -3.97 19.62 -3.85
N SER A 223 -3.99 18.30 -3.63
CA SER A 223 -4.05 17.72 -2.29
C SER A 223 -2.81 18.12 -1.46
N ASP A 224 -2.96 18.12 -0.14
CA ASP A 224 -1.86 18.45 0.79
C ASP A 224 -0.65 17.50 0.61
N HIS A 225 -0.90 16.24 0.27
CA HIS A 225 0.15 15.25 0.03
C HIS A 225 1.06 15.62 -1.15
N CYS A 226 0.51 16.19 -2.23
CA CYS A 226 1.30 16.59 -3.39
C CYS A 226 1.87 18.02 -3.24
N ARG A 227 1.04 18.96 -2.78
CA ARG A 227 1.41 20.38 -2.72
C ARG A 227 2.20 20.76 -1.47
N HIS A 228 2.21 19.92 -0.44
CA HIS A 228 2.86 20.16 0.84
C HIS A 228 2.40 21.46 1.52
N THR A 229 1.11 21.79 1.38
CA THR A 229 0.51 23.05 1.87
C THR A 229 0.71 23.20 3.39
N THR A 230 0.52 22.13 4.16
CA THR A 230 0.77 22.12 5.61
C THR A 230 2.22 22.50 5.92
N PHE A 231 3.19 21.97 5.17
CA PHE A 231 4.60 22.28 5.38
C PHE A 231 4.98 23.71 4.97
N GLN A 232 4.21 24.31 4.06
CA GLN A 232 4.40 25.68 3.59
C GLN A 232 3.57 26.72 4.36
N THR A 233 2.70 26.30 5.27
CA THR A 233 1.89 27.20 6.09
C THR A 233 2.77 28.00 7.05
N GLU A 234 2.55 29.32 7.11
CA GLU A 234 3.22 30.20 8.05
C GLU A 234 2.85 29.87 9.50
N LEU A 235 3.88 29.66 10.34
CA LEU A 235 3.75 29.47 11.77
C LEU A 235 3.91 30.83 12.47
N LYS A 236 2.81 31.32 13.05
CA LYS A 236 2.78 32.61 13.77
C LYS A 236 3.03 32.45 15.27
N ASP A 237 2.43 31.42 15.85
CA ASP A 237 2.49 31.12 17.27
C ASP A 237 3.15 29.76 17.47
N ILE A 238 4.24 29.72 18.25
CA ILE A 238 5.06 28.52 18.47
C ILE A 238 5.33 28.39 19.97
N ASP A 239 4.75 27.36 20.57
CA ASP A 239 4.91 27.02 21.98
C ASP A 239 5.47 25.61 22.14
N PHE A 240 6.25 25.39 23.21
CA PHE A 240 6.85 24.09 23.53
C PHE A 240 6.21 23.54 24.80
N GLY A 241 5.57 22.37 24.68
CA GLY A 241 4.95 21.69 25.82
C GLY A 241 5.97 21.21 26.86
N GLU A 242 5.50 20.99 28.08
CA GLU A 242 6.32 20.41 29.14
C GLU A 242 6.70 18.96 28.83
N GLY A 243 7.93 18.57 29.17
CA GLY A 243 8.37 17.19 29.03
C GLY A 243 9.88 17.04 28.85
N TYR A 244 10.32 15.79 28.75
CA TYR A 244 11.73 15.42 28.62
C TYR A 244 12.44 16.11 27.44
N TYR A 245 11.71 16.33 26.33
CA TYR A 245 12.28 16.91 25.10
C TYR A 245 12.14 18.44 24.99
N ARG A 246 11.53 19.11 25.96
CA ARG A 246 11.26 20.56 25.88
C ARG A 246 12.53 21.37 25.62
N LYS A 247 13.49 21.29 26.54
CA LYS A 247 14.73 22.08 26.47
C LYS A 247 15.53 21.83 25.18
N PRO A 248 15.78 20.57 24.76
CA PRO A 248 16.41 20.30 23.46
C PRO A 248 15.67 20.91 22.26
N MET A 249 14.34 20.89 22.25
CA MET A 249 13.53 21.49 21.18
C MET A 249 13.63 23.02 21.17
N GLU A 250 13.48 23.66 22.33
CA GLU A 250 13.62 25.12 22.49
C GLU A 250 15.03 25.59 22.07
N ASP A 251 16.08 24.92 22.54
CA ASP A 251 17.47 25.26 22.19
C ASP A 251 17.72 25.12 20.68
N THR A 252 17.18 24.06 20.07
CA THR A 252 17.28 23.82 18.62
C THR A 252 16.53 24.89 17.84
N PHE A 253 15.34 25.28 18.29
CA PHE A 253 14.54 26.30 17.64
C PHE A 253 15.16 27.71 17.76
N HIS A 254 15.76 28.02 18.91
CA HIS A 254 16.53 29.26 19.07
C HIS A 254 17.71 29.31 18.10
N ARG A 255 18.49 28.23 17.99
CA ARG A 255 19.60 28.13 17.03
C ARG A 255 19.10 28.31 15.58
N TYR A 256 18.00 27.66 15.23
CA TYR A 256 17.34 27.83 13.93
C TYR A 256 17.01 29.31 13.66
N LYS A 257 16.40 30.02 14.62
CA LYS A 257 16.05 31.46 14.45
C LYS A 257 17.29 32.32 14.22
N THR A 258 18.35 32.12 15.00
CA THR A 258 19.62 32.85 14.83
C THR A 258 20.24 32.60 13.46
N ASP A 259 20.32 31.34 13.02
CA ASP A 259 20.87 30.98 11.71
C ASP A 259 20.03 31.58 10.57
N ARG A 260 18.70 31.59 10.74
CA ARG A 260 17.75 32.14 9.78
C ARG A 260 17.90 33.64 9.58
N GLU A 261 18.07 34.41 10.66
CA GLU A 261 18.30 35.86 10.59
C GLU A 261 19.56 36.20 9.78
N VAL A 262 20.61 35.41 9.93
CA VAL A 262 21.86 35.58 9.17
C VAL A 262 21.70 35.16 7.71
N LEU A 263 20.97 34.08 7.44
CA LEU A 263 20.76 33.56 6.08
C LEU A 263 19.85 34.46 5.24
N TYR A 264 18.76 34.96 5.83
CA TYR A 264 17.72 35.71 5.13
C TYR A 264 17.75 37.21 5.44
N LYS A 265 18.90 37.74 5.85
CA LYS A 265 19.07 39.17 6.10
C LYS A 265 18.58 40.01 4.90
N GLY A 266 17.59 40.86 5.12
CA GLY A 266 17.00 41.73 4.09
C GLY A 266 15.94 41.06 3.20
N ARG A 267 15.45 39.87 3.56
CA ARG A 267 14.39 39.17 2.82
C ARG A 267 13.09 39.13 3.61
N GLU A 268 12.09 39.86 3.13
CA GLU A 268 10.75 39.92 3.72
C GLU A 268 9.82 38.82 3.15
N ASP A 269 10.19 38.19 2.03
CA ASP A 269 9.42 37.11 1.40
C ASP A 269 9.51 35.78 2.15
N LYS A 270 10.32 35.71 3.23
CA LYS A 270 10.56 34.49 4.00
C LYS A 270 9.85 34.56 5.35
N TYR A 271 8.98 33.60 5.60
CA TYR A 271 8.31 33.35 6.89
C TYR A 271 8.71 31.99 7.48
N ILE A 272 8.40 31.74 8.75
CA ILE A 272 8.72 30.48 9.42
C ILE A 272 7.65 29.46 9.02
N CYS A 273 8.06 28.33 8.45
CA CYS A 273 7.19 27.18 8.17
C CYS A 273 7.99 25.88 8.34
N LEU A 274 7.32 24.73 8.34
CA LEU A 274 8.01 23.44 8.52
C LEU A 274 9.02 23.16 7.39
N MET A 275 8.72 23.59 6.15
CA MET A 275 9.64 23.48 5.03
C MET A 275 10.89 24.35 5.22
N ASP A 276 10.74 25.55 5.79
CA ASP A 276 11.87 26.43 6.09
C ASP A 276 12.77 25.82 7.18
N ILE A 277 12.16 25.28 8.25
CA ILE A 277 12.86 24.57 9.32
C ILE A 277 13.64 23.37 8.75
N ALA A 278 13.02 22.57 7.87
CA ALA A 278 13.64 21.39 7.28
C ALA A 278 14.86 21.71 6.40
N LEU A 279 14.82 22.82 5.65
CA LEU A 279 15.86 23.15 4.66
C LEU A 279 16.96 24.09 5.19
N LEU A 280 16.77 24.73 6.34
CA LEU A 280 17.68 25.78 6.81
C LEU A 280 19.11 25.28 7.02
N ALA A 281 19.27 24.10 7.63
CA ALA A 281 20.58 23.52 7.90
C ALA A 281 21.38 23.30 6.60
N MET A 282 20.73 22.76 5.56
CA MET A 282 21.34 22.57 4.24
C MET A 282 21.76 23.92 3.64
N LYS A 283 20.89 24.93 3.67
CA LYS A 283 21.20 26.28 3.15
C LYS A 283 22.38 26.93 3.88
N LYS A 284 22.47 26.74 5.21
CA LYS A 284 23.60 27.22 6.01
C LYS A 284 24.91 26.56 5.58
N LEU A 285 24.93 25.23 5.51
CA LEU A 285 26.13 24.47 5.12
C LEU A 285 26.60 24.82 3.70
N LYS A 286 25.67 25.07 2.77
CA LYS A 286 26.01 25.60 1.43
C LYS A 286 26.67 26.99 1.51
N LYS A 287 26.08 27.93 2.28
CA LYS A 287 26.63 29.29 2.44
C LYS A 287 28.00 29.31 3.10
N GLU A 288 28.27 28.37 4.01
CA GLU A 288 29.55 28.21 4.69
C GLU A 288 30.60 27.47 3.84
N GLY A 289 30.23 26.99 2.64
CA GLY A 289 31.14 26.27 1.74
C GLY A 289 31.49 24.86 2.23
N ILE A 290 30.68 24.27 3.11
CA ILE A 290 30.87 22.91 3.63
C ILE A 290 30.19 21.88 2.74
N LEU A 291 29.00 22.19 2.23
CA LEU A 291 28.19 21.30 1.40
C LEU A 291 28.41 21.63 -0.09
N THR A 292 29.54 21.19 -0.64
CA THR A 292 29.98 21.46 -2.03
C THR A 292 29.77 20.31 -2.99
N ASP A 293 29.36 19.16 -2.47
CA ASP A 293 29.23 17.88 -3.15
C ASP A 293 27.79 17.55 -3.53
N VAL A 294 26.80 18.38 -3.21
CA VAL A 294 25.40 18.16 -3.63
C VAL A 294 25.24 18.40 -5.12
N GLU A 295 24.57 17.49 -5.81
CA GLU A 295 24.19 17.67 -7.20
C GLU A 295 23.14 18.80 -7.33
N GLU A 296 23.35 19.71 -8.28
CA GLU A 296 22.39 20.75 -8.62
C GLU A 296 21.85 20.50 -10.03
N SER A 297 20.57 20.14 -10.12
CA SER A 297 19.87 19.78 -11.36
C SER A 297 18.41 20.25 -11.28
N ASP A 298 17.82 20.51 -12.44
CA ASP A 298 16.39 20.84 -12.57
C ASP A 298 15.48 19.61 -12.39
N GLU A 299 16.04 18.40 -12.45
CA GLU A 299 15.32 17.12 -12.34
C GLU A 299 15.92 16.25 -11.22
N ILE A 300 15.38 16.37 -9.99
CA ILE A 300 15.86 15.63 -8.81
C ILE A 300 14.69 14.88 -8.15
N ASN A 301 14.64 13.56 -8.36
CA ASN A 301 13.66 12.68 -7.70
C ASN A 301 14.18 12.07 -6.38
N ALA A 302 15.50 12.06 -6.19
CA ALA A 302 16.19 11.61 -4.98
C ALA A 302 17.37 12.54 -4.70
N CYS A 303 17.66 12.80 -3.43
CA CYS A 303 18.79 13.65 -3.03
C CYS A 303 20.11 12.97 -3.43
N SER A 304 21.01 13.69 -4.08
CA SER A 304 22.25 13.12 -4.63
C SER A 304 23.48 13.94 -4.25
N ILE A 305 24.58 13.24 -4.00
CA ILE A 305 25.89 13.81 -3.73
C ILE A 305 26.95 13.19 -4.65
N VAL A 306 27.96 13.96 -5.00
CA VAL A 306 29.14 13.56 -5.77
C VAL A 306 30.20 13.04 -4.82
N VAL A 307 30.59 11.78 -4.99
CA VAL A 307 31.60 11.12 -4.16
C VAL A 307 32.74 10.59 -5.03
N PRO A 308 34.01 10.89 -4.69
CA PRO A 308 35.14 10.28 -5.36
C PRO A 308 35.29 8.81 -4.93
N ILE A 309 35.29 7.89 -5.89
CA ILE A 309 35.46 6.45 -5.68
C ILE A 309 36.68 5.96 -6.46
N ASP A 310 37.50 5.13 -5.83
CA ASP A 310 38.59 4.42 -6.52
C ASP A 310 38.02 3.21 -7.27
N VAL A 311 38.21 3.20 -8.59
CA VAL A 311 37.85 2.08 -9.46
C VAL A 311 39.13 1.63 -10.16
N ASP A 312 39.67 0.49 -9.74
CA ASP A 312 40.90 -0.10 -10.25
C ASP A 312 42.12 0.86 -10.23
N GLY A 313 42.26 1.64 -9.16
CA GLY A 313 43.36 2.61 -9.00
C GLY A 313 43.16 3.93 -9.73
N VAL A 314 41.98 4.16 -10.31
CA VAL A 314 41.58 5.45 -10.91
C VAL A 314 40.45 6.05 -10.09
N THR A 315 40.66 7.25 -9.57
CA THR A 315 39.59 8.02 -8.92
C THR A 315 38.58 8.51 -9.95
N GLN A 316 37.31 8.14 -9.75
CA GLN A 316 36.17 8.56 -10.55
C GLN A 316 35.14 9.26 -9.68
N GLU A 317 34.39 10.20 -10.23
CA GLU A 317 33.27 10.84 -9.55
C GLU A 317 32.00 10.02 -9.78
N TRP A 318 31.32 9.67 -8.68
CA TRP A 318 30.07 8.91 -8.69
C TRP A 318 28.98 9.69 -7.97
N LEU A 319 27.74 9.51 -8.43
CA LEU A 319 26.56 10.00 -7.71
C LEU A 319 26.08 8.95 -6.72
N ILE A 320 25.88 9.35 -5.47
CA ILE A 320 25.23 8.55 -4.44
C ILE A 320 23.88 9.19 -4.11
N ASN A 321 22.81 8.43 -4.30
CA ASN A 321 21.44 8.91 -4.12
C ASN A 321 20.83 8.38 -2.82
N PHE A 322 20.12 9.25 -2.13
CA PHE A 322 19.36 8.97 -0.92
C PHE A 322 17.91 9.36 -1.14
N LYS A 323 17.01 8.42 -0.82
CA LYS A 323 15.57 8.65 -0.81
C LYS A 323 14.99 8.08 0.47
N ASN A 324 14.15 8.86 1.13
CA ASN A 324 13.27 8.40 2.19
C ASN A 324 11.83 8.71 1.80
N GLU A 325 10.95 7.77 2.08
CA GLU A 325 9.50 7.94 1.92
C GLU A 325 8.79 7.34 3.12
N THR A 326 7.51 7.68 3.26
CA THR A 326 6.63 7.08 4.26
C THR A 326 5.34 6.65 3.59
N HIS A 327 4.71 5.59 4.10
CA HIS A 327 3.44 5.11 3.56
C HIS A 327 2.48 4.71 4.68
N ASN A 328 2.30 5.63 5.61
CA ASN A 328 1.68 5.37 6.91
C ASN A 328 0.21 4.98 6.77
N HIS A 329 -0.60 5.80 6.09
CA HIS A 329 -2.04 5.58 5.98
C HIS A 329 -2.38 4.29 5.21
N PRO A 330 -1.76 3.98 4.06
CA PRO A 330 -2.00 2.70 3.39
C PRO A 330 -1.53 1.49 4.21
N THR A 331 -0.37 1.58 4.88
CA THR A 331 0.11 0.49 5.75
C THR A 331 -0.83 0.25 6.96
N GLU A 332 -1.55 1.27 7.44
CA GLU A 332 -2.54 1.10 8.51
C GLU A 332 -3.76 0.30 8.05
N ILE A 333 -4.16 0.46 6.79
CA ILE A 333 -5.37 -0.12 6.21
C ILE A 333 -5.09 -1.51 5.63
N GLU A 334 -4.00 -1.66 4.89
CA GLU A 334 -3.55 -2.91 4.30
C GLU A 334 -2.02 -2.98 4.45
N PRO A 335 -1.53 -3.62 5.53
CA PRO A 335 -0.13 -3.51 5.92
C PRO A 335 0.86 -4.12 4.93
N PHE A 336 0.52 -5.20 4.23
CA PHE A 336 1.45 -5.89 3.34
C PHE A 336 1.67 -5.06 2.07
N GLY A 337 0.60 -4.72 1.37
CA GLY A 337 0.66 -3.92 0.15
C GLY A 337 1.11 -2.49 0.43
N GLY A 338 0.62 -1.85 1.49
CA GLY A 338 1.12 -0.53 1.91
C GLY A 338 2.61 -0.54 2.23
N ALA A 339 3.14 -1.67 2.73
CA ALA A 339 4.56 -1.85 2.93
C ALA A 339 5.34 -2.07 1.63
N ALA A 340 4.87 -2.96 0.78
CA ALA A 340 5.52 -3.36 -0.46
C ALA A 340 5.54 -2.19 -1.47
N THR A 341 4.44 -1.44 -1.59
CA THR A 341 4.37 -0.28 -2.49
C THR A 341 5.25 0.87 -2.02
N CYS A 342 5.45 1.03 -0.71
CA CYS A 342 6.39 1.99 -0.14
C CYS A 342 7.82 1.68 -0.57
N LEU A 343 8.23 0.41 -0.39
CA LEU A 343 9.55 -0.04 -0.84
C LEU A 343 9.70 0.12 -2.35
N GLY A 344 8.69 -0.29 -3.12
CA GLY A 344 8.66 -0.13 -4.56
C GLY A 344 8.76 1.33 -5.02
N GLY A 345 8.10 2.27 -4.34
CA GLY A 345 8.20 3.70 -4.60
C GLY A 345 9.61 4.22 -4.36
N ALA A 346 10.15 3.96 -3.17
CA ALA A 346 11.50 4.34 -2.78
C ALA A 346 12.59 3.73 -3.68
N ILE A 347 12.35 2.55 -4.28
CA ILE A 347 13.24 1.95 -5.29
C ILE A 347 13.10 2.64 -6.65
N ARG A 348 11.88 2.91 -7.11
CA ARG A 348 11.62 3.52 -8.43
C ARG A 348 12.16 4.94 -8.53
N ASP A 349 12.16 5.69 -7.44
CA ASP A 349 12.62 7.08 -7.43
C ASP A 349 14.09 7.23 -7.86
N PRO A 350 15.08 6.54 -7.25
CA PRO A 350 16.44 6.52 -7.78
C PRO A 350 16.55 5.91 -9.19
N LEU A 351 15.79 4.85 -9.50
CA LEU A 351 15.82 4.21 -10.82
C LEU A 351 15.37 5.16 -11.93
N SER A 352 14.47 6.11 -11.65
CA SER A 352 14.05 7.13 -12.61
C SER A 352 15.22 8.03 -13.05
N GLY A 353 16.20 8.24 -12.16
CA GLY A 353 17.46 8.92 -12.45
C GLY A 353 18.52 8.04 -13.12
N ARG A 354 18.14 6.86 -13.65
CA ARG A 354 19.04 5.87 -14.28
C ARG A 354 20.16 5.37 -13.37
N THR A 355 19.91 5.38 -12.06
CA THR A 355 20.83 4.80 -11.06
C THR A 355 20.48 3.33 -10.79
N TYR A 356 21.27 2.66 -9.96
CA TYR A 356 20.93 1.34 -9.42
C TYR A 356 20.73 1.45 -7.91
N VAL A 357 19.77 0.70 -7.37
CA VAL A 357 19.53 0.67 -5.92
C VAL A 357 20.41 -0.40 -5.29
N TYR A 358 21.40 0.02 -4.53
CA TYR A 358 22.32 -0.89 -3.83
C TYR A 358 21.71 -1.49 -2.55
N GLN A 359 21.00 -0.67 -1.77
CA GLN A 359 20.45 -1.06 -0.48
C GLN A 359 19.15 -0.30 -0.21
N ALA A 360 18.21 -0.98 0.44
CA ALA A 360 17.01 -0.37 1.01
C ALA A 360 16.90 -0.75 2.49
N MET A 361 16.29 0.11 3.30
CA MET A 361 15.97 -0.20 4.69
C MET A 361 14.58 0.31 5.04
N ARG A 362 13.87 -0.40 5.91
CA ARG A 362 12.58 0.03 6.44
C ARG A 362 12.68 0.31 7.93
N VAL A 363 12.14 1.45 8.34
CA VAL A 363 11.92 1.77 9.76
C VAL A 363 10.42 1.75 10.02
N THR A 364 9.98 0.83 10.88
CA THR A 364 8.56 0.72 11.27
C THR A 364 8.38 1.26 12.68
N GLY A 365 7.61 2.33 12.81
CA GLY A 365 7.07 2.79 14.10
C GLY A 365 5.71 2.14 14.35
N ALA A 366 5.52 1.50 15.51
CA ALA A 366 4.24 0.90 15.88
C ALA A 366 4.00 1.02 17.38
N ALA A 367 2.72 0.97 17.79
CA ALA A 367 2.36 0.77 19.17
C ALA A 367 2.60 -0.70 19.59
N ASP A 368 2.44 -1.01 20.88
CA ASP A 368 2.70 -2.34 21.43
C ASP A 368 1.92 -3.45 20.69
N PRO A 369 2.59 -4.34 19.94
CA PRO A 369 1.95 -5.40 19.15
C PRO A 369 1.48 -6.58 20.02
N THR A 370 1.73 -6.56 21.33
CA THR A 370 1.34 -7.64 22.25
C THR A 370 -0.03 -7.43 22.88
N ARG A 371 -0.67 -6.27 22.65
CA ARG A 371 -1.99 -5.96 23.20
C ARG A 371 -3.07 -6.89 22.61
N PRO A 372 -4.04 -7.36 23.41
CA PRO A 372 -5.12 -8.24 22.94
C PRO A 372 -5.99 -7.63 21.83
N LEU A 373 -6.57 -8.48 20.98
CA LEU A 373 -7.47 -8.07 19.88
C LEU A 373 -8.60 -7.13 20.36
N LYS A 374 -9.20 -7.41 21.52
CA LYS A 374 -10.29 -6.62 22.12
C LYS A 374 -9.94 -5.17 22.48
N GLU A 375 -8.65 -4.83 22.54
CA GLU A 375 -8.19 -3.47 22.82
C GLU A 375 -7.87 -2.68 21.55
N THR A 376 -8.07 -3.30 20.38
CA THR A 376 -7.92 -2.62 19.09
C THR A 376 -8.96 -1.52 18.96
N LEU A 377 -8.53 -0.36 18.46
CA LEU A 377 -9.44 0.75 18.19
C LEU A 377 -10.51 0.32 17.17
N HIS A 378 -11.75 0.73 17.42
CA HIS A 378 -12.86 0.43 16.52
C HIS A 378 -12.58 0.92 15.10
N GLY A 379 -12.70 0.02 14.12
CA GLY A 379 -12.42 0.30 12.70
C GLY A 379 -10.95 0.32 12.31
N LYS A 380 -10.03 -0.07 13.20
CA LYS A 380 -8.59 -0.17 12.93
C LYS A 380 -8.11 -1.61 12.94
N LEU A 381 -7.00 -1.88 12.26
CA LEU A 381 -6.34 -3.18 12.35
C LEU A 381 -5.61 -3.34 13.69
N PRO A 382 -5.51 -4.57 14.22
CA PRO A 382 -4.73 -4.81 15.42
C PRO A 382 -3.24 -4.53 15.19
N GLN A 383 -2.56 -3.98 16.20
CA GLN A 383 -1.15 -3.60 16.07
C GLN A 383 -0.24 -4.77 15.67
N LYS A 384 -0.53 -5.98 16.17
CA LYS A 384 0.15 -7.20 15.72
C LYS A 384 0.05 -7.42 14.21
N LYS A 385 -1.13 -7.22 13.63
CA LYS A 385 -1.40 -7.41 12.19
C LYS A 385 -0.67 -6.35 11.37
N ILE A 386 -0.64 -5.09 11.83
CA ILE A 386 0.11 -4.01 11.17
C ILE A 386 1.61 -4.32 11.15
N VAL A 387 2.20 -4.66 12.31
CA VAL A 387 3.65 -4.92 12.42
C VAL A 387 4.06 -6.14 11.60
N THR A 388 3.37 -7.26 11.75
CA THR A 388 3.73 -8.52 11.07
C THR A 388 3.42 -8.47 9.58
N GLY A 389 2.32 -7.83 9.17
CA GLY A 389 1.98 -7.64 7.76
C GLY A 389 2.96 -6.70 7.06
N ALA A 390 3.30 -5.56 7.69
CA ALA A 390 4.27 -4.63 7.14
C ALA A 390 5.69 -5.22 7.04
N ALA A 391 6.07 -6.07 8.00
CA ALA A 391 7.35 -6.78 7.97
C ALA A 391 7.41 -7.85 6.86
N ARG A 392 6.28 -8.48 6.51
CA ARG A 392 6.20 -9.43 5.40
C ARG A 392 6.20 -8.74 4.03
N GLY A 393 5.70 -7.50 3.95
CA GLY A 393 5.67 -6.72 2.71
C GLY A 393 7.01 -6.05 2.34
N TYR A 394 7.97 -6.01 3.28
CA TYR A 394 9.37 -5.64 3.00
C TYR A 394 10.17 -6.90 2.70
#